data_AF-A0A087TS20-F1
#
_entry.id   AF-A0A087TS20-F1
#
_cell.length_a   1.000
_cell.length_b   1.000
_cell.length_c   1.000
_cell.angle_alpha   90.00
_cell.angle_beta   90.00
_cell.angle_gamma   90.00
#
_symmetry.space_group_name_H-M   'P 1'
#
loop_
_entity.id
_entity.type
_entity.pdbx_description
1 polymer ?
#
loop_
_entity_poly.entity_id
_entity_poly.type
_entity_poly.pdbx_seq_one_letter_code
_entity_poly.pdbx_strand_id
1 'polypeptide(L)'
;MARNSVLSIDNKLLIYKTMLRPILSYACPVWTYSCKSLRRQLQAAQNGILRMICNDPWYIRNSQIRKELRIEDLCDFYCRLSRALYDKQELLDNPVVVNYCYDTRDP
;
A
#
# COMPACT_ATOMS: atom_id res chain seq x y z
N MET A 1 10.45 -2.77 -13.49
CA MET A 1 9.37 -3.01 -14.47
C MET A 1 9.57 -2.02 -15.61
N ALA A 2 9.79 -2.48 -16.83
CA ALA A 2 9.92 -1.60 -17.99
C ALA A 2 8.62 -1.67 -18.81
N ARG A 3 8.17 -0.54 -19.36
CA ARG A 3 6.94 -0.46 -20.19
C ARG A 3 6.95 -1.47 -21.34
N ASN A 4 8.12 -1.72 -21.92
CA ASN A 4 8.30 -2.62 -23.07
C ASN A 4 8.72 -4.05 -22.68
N SER A 5 8.62 -4.44 -21.41
CA SER A 5 9.00 -5.79 -21.00
C SER A 5 8.00 -6.82 -21.54
N VAL A 6 8.51 -7.90 -22.15
CA VAL A 6 7.77 -9.03 -22.77
C VAL A 6 7.02 -9.89 -21.74
N LEU A 7 7.15 -9.58 -20.44
CA LEU A 7 6.41 -10.25 -19.38
C LEU A 7 4.90 -10.04 -19.53
N SER A 8 4.13 -11.12 -19.37
CA SER A 8 2.67 -11.07 -19.22
C SER A 8 2.27 -10.12 -18.09
N ILE A 9 1.10 -9.49 -18.24
CA ILE A 9 0.49 -8.59 -17.23
C ILE A 9 0.42 -9.29 -15.88
N ASP A 10 0.07 -10.59 -15.86
CA ASP A 10 -0.03 -11.38 -14.62
C ASP A 10 1.31 -11.51 -13.90
N ASN A 11 2.40 -11.71 -14.64
CA ASN A 11 3.74 -11.82 -14.07
C ASN A 11 4.22 -10.47 -13.52
N LYS A 12 3.93 -9.38 -14.23
CA LYS A 12 4.20 -8.01 -13.74
C LYS A 12 3.40 -7.71 -12.48
N LEU A 13 2.12 -8.12 -12.44
CA LEU A 13 1.27 -7.99 -11.27
C LEU A 13 1.73 -8.86 -10.10
N LEU A 14 2.24 -10.05 -10.38
CA LEU A 14 2.82 -10.92 -9.36
C LEU A 14 4.04 -10.25 -8.73
N ILE A 15 4.96 -9.72 -9.54
CA ILE A 15 6.13 -8.97 -9.06
C ILE A 15 5.71 -7.73 -8.26
N TYR A 16 4.65 -7.03 -8.70
CA TYR A 16 4.08 -5.92 -7.93
C TYR A 16 3.66 -6.41 -6.53
N LYS A 17 2.86 -7.47 -6.46
CA LYS A 17 2.36 -8.00 -5.20
C LYS A 17 3.50 -8.52 -4.32
N THR A 18 4.51 -9.18 -4.87
CA THR A 18 5.58 -9.81 -4.08
C THR A 18 6.62 -8.81 -3.60
N MET A 19 6.90 -7.74 -4.34
CA MET A 19 7.90 -6.74 -3.93
C MET A 19 7.27 -5.59 -3.14
N LEU A 20 6.13 -5.07 -3.59
CA LEU A 20 5.50 -3.94 -2.89
C LEU A 20 4.81 -4.40 -1.61
N ARG A 21 4.13 -5.55 -1.54
CA ARG A 21 3.51 -5.95 -0.25
C ARG A 21 4.48 -5.99 0.92
N PRO A 22 5.66 -6.62 0.88
CA PRO A 22 6.53 -6.69 2.05
C PRO A 22 7.10 -5.32 2.44
N ILE A 23 7.57 -4.53 1.48
CA ILE A 23 8.10 -3.17 1.74
C ILE A 23 7.01 -2.30 2.39
N LEU A 24 5.79 -2.41 1.87
CA LEU A 24 4.66 -1.61 2.31
C LEU A 24 4.06 -2.10 3.64
N SER A 25 4.11 -3.41 3.91
CA SER A 25 3.64 -4.00 5.16
C SER A 25 4.54 -3.64 6.33
N TYR A 26 5.86 -3.62 6.11
CA TYR A 26 6.84 -3.32 7.17
C TYR A 26 6.65 -1.94 7.80
N ALA A 27 6.36 -0.93 6.97
CA ALA A 27 6.18 0.46 7.43
C ALA A 27 4.70 0.85 7.62
N CYS A 28 3.77 -0.12 7.64
CA CYS A 28 2.33 0.13 7.69
C CYS A 28 1.88 1.09 8.81
N PRO A 29 2.36 0.96 10.07
CA PRO A 29 1.99 1.89 11.14
C PRO A 29 2.38 3.33 10.81
N VAL A 30 3.59 3.55 10.29
CA VAL A 30 4.11 4.87 9.92
C VAL A 30 3.25 5.52 8.82
N TRP A 31 2.83 4.73 7.83
CA TRP A 31 1.99 5.22 6.75
C TRP A 31 0.56 5.54 7.19
N THR A 32 0.02 4.85 8.20
CA THR A 32 -1.33 5.17 8.70
C THR A 32 -1.41 6.55 9.36
N TYR A 33 -0.34 6.98 10.05
CA TYR A 33 -0.24 8.33 10.63
C TYR A 33 0.16 9.42 9.63
N SER A 34 0.40 9.07 8.36
CA SER A 34 0.91 10.01 7.37
C SER A 34 -0.11 11.08 6.93
N CYS A 35 0.39 12.28 6.66
CA CYS A 35 -0.41 13.42 6.19
C CYS A 35 -1.11 13.17 4.85
N LYS A 36 -2.19 13.92 4.58
CA LYS A 36 -2.98 13.82 3.32
C LYS A 36 -2.14 14.02 2.05
N SER A 37 -1.09 14.84 2.10
CA SER A 37 -0.16 15.07 0.99
C SER A 37 0.63 13.81 0.62
N LEU A 38 1.17 13.12 1.63
CA LEU A 38 1.93 11.89 1.45
C LEU A 38 1.04 10.75 0.92
N ARG A 39 -0.21 10.68 1.39
CA ARG A 39 -1.22 9.75 0.84
C ARG A 39 -1.44 9.95 -0.66
N ARG A 40 -1.56 11.20 -1.12
CA ARG A 40 -1.70 11.52 -2.56
C ARG A 40 -0.47 11.11 -3.36
N GLN A 41 0.73 11.29 -2.82
CA GLN A 41 1.97 10.88 -3.48
C GLN A 41 2.07 9.36 -3.63
N LEU A 42 1.73 8.61 -2.56
CA LEU A 42 1.69 7.14 -2.61
C LEU A 42 0.66 6.64 -3.62
N GLN A 43 -0.52 7.26 -3.67
CA GLN A 43 -1.55 6.92 -4.63
C GLN A 43 -1.12 7.25 -6.08
N ALA A 44 -0.43 8.37 -6.29
CA ALA A 44 0.13 8.73 -7.60
C ALA A 44 1.21 7.72 -8.04
N ALA A 45 2.11 7.32 -7.13
CA ALA A 45 3.11 6.31 -7.39
C ALA A 45 2.48 4.95 -7.74
N GLN A 46 1.48 4.50 -6.97
CA GLN A 46 0.71 3.28 -7.27
C GLN A 46 0.10 3.37 -8.67
N ASN A 47 -0.62 4.45 -8.98
CA ASN A 47 -1.29 4.62 -10.27
C ASN A 47 -0.30 4.61 -11.45
N GLY A 48 0.88 5.21 -11.29
CA GLY A 48 1.94 5.16 -12.30
C GLY A 48 2.43 3.73 -12.56
N ILE A 49 2.61 2.94 -11.50
CA ILE A 49 3.02 1.54 -11.62
C ILE A 49 1.92 0.70 -12.29
N LEU A 50 0.65 0.86 -11.89
CA LEU A 50 -0.46 0.11 -12.48
C LEU A 50 -0.60 0.37 -13.98
N ARG A 51 -0.45 1.64 -14.39
CA ARG A 51 -0.44 2.01 -15.81
C ARG A 51 0.73 1.39 -16.56
N MET A 52 1.90 1.31 -15.94
CA MET A 52 3.06 0.65 -16.55
C MET A 52 2.87 -0.86 -16.68
N ILE A 53 2.11 -1.48 -15.77
CA ILE A 53 1.77 -2.91 -15.83
C ILE A 53 0.80 -3.19 -16.97
N CYS A 54 -0.27 -2.40 -17.09
CA CYS A 54 -1.32 -2.60 -18.10
C CYS A 54 -0.97 -1.98 -19.47
N ASN A 55 0.04 -1.11 -19.52
CA ASN A 55 0.39 -0.29 -20.69
C ASN A 55 -0.78 0.57 -21.20
N ASP A 56 -1.60 1.07 -20.28
CA ASP A 56 -2.82 1.81 -20.58
C ASP A 56 -2.55 3.25 -21.02
N PRO A 57 -3.32 3.77 -22.01
CA PRO A 57 -3.22 5.16 -22.43
C PRO A 57 -3.71 6.14 -21.35
N TRP A 58 -3.18 7.37 -21.40
CA TRP A 58 -3.36 8.40 -20.36
C TRP A 58 -4.83 8.76 -20.08
N TYR A 59 -5.73 8.62 -21.06
CA TYR A 59 -7.14 8.99 -20.94
C TYR A 59 -8.00 7.98 -20.15
N ILE A 60 -7.50 6.77 -19.86
CA ILE A 60 -8.23 5.80 -19.04
C ILE A 60 -8.26 6.26 -17.58
N ARG A 61 -9.41 6.15 -16.91
CA ARG A 61 -9.52 6.54 -15.50
C ARG A 61 -8.77 5.55 -14.59
N ASN A 62 -7.98 6.06 -13.64
CA ASN A 62 -7.24 5.22 -12.69
C ASN A 62 -8.15 4.31 -11.84
N SER A 63 -9.42 4.68 -11.62
CA SER A 63 -10.40 3.81 -10.96
C SER A 63 -10.76 2.58 -11.79
N GLN A 64 -10.81 2.72 -13.11
CA GLN A 64 -11.09 1.61 -14.03
C GLN A 64 -9.94 0.60 -14.02
N ILE A 65 -8.71 1.08 -14.19
CA ILE A 65 -7.48 0.25 -14.18
C ILE A 65 -7.39 -0.57 -12.89
N ARG A 66 -7.68 0.05 -11.74
CA ARG A 66 -7.70 -0.64 -10.44
C ARG A 66 -8.77 -1.72 -10.37
N LYS A 67 -9.97 -1.45 -10.89
CA LYS A 67 -11.09 -2.40 -10.91
C LYS A 67 -10.79 -3.60 -11.81
N GLU A 68 -10.20 -3.35 -12.97
CA GLU A 68 -9.78 -4.39 -13.92
C GLU A 68 -8.70 -5.30 -13.32
N LEU A 69 -7.68 -4.71 -12.67
CA LEU A 69 -6.62 -5.46 -12.01
C LEU A 69 -7.03 -6.05 -10.65
N ARG A 70 -8.24 -5.74 -10.15
CA ARG A 70 -8.75 -6.11 -8.82
C ARG A 70 -7.78 -5.74 -7.68
N ILE A 71 -7.23 -4.52 -7.73
CA ILE A 71 -6.28 -4.00 -6.74
C ILE A 71 -6.97 -2.94 -5.88
N GLU A 72 -6.86 -3.10 -4.56
CA GLU A 72 -7.32 -2.09 -3.60
C GLU A 72 -6.37 -0.88 -3.54
N ASP A 73 -6.90 0.26 -3.07
CA ASP A 73 -6.08 1.44 -2.83
C ASP A 73 -5.04 1.14 -1.75
N LEU A 74 -3.82 1.66 -1.91
CA LEU A 74 -2.78 1.48 -0.90
C LEU A 74 -3.23 1.98 0.47
N CYS A 75 -3.95 3.09 0.56
CA CYS A 75 -4.44 3.62 1.83
C CYS A 75 -5.38 2.64 2.53
N ASP A 76 -6.30 2.03 1.78
CA ASP A 76 -7.25 1.05 2.32
C ASP A 76 -6.52 -0.23 2.76
N PHE A 77 -5.52 -0.68 1.98
CA PHE A 77 -4.64 -1.79 2.35
C PHE A 77 -3.93 -1.50 3.69
N TYR A 78 -3.36 -0.29 3.87
CA TYR A 78 -2.69 0.09 5.11
C TYR A 78 -3.64 0.17 6.28
N CYS A 79 -4.79 0.82 6.12
CA CYS A 79 -5.79 0.91 7.19
C CYS A 79 -6.22 -0.49 7.66
N ARG A 80 -6.44 -1.42 6.72
CA ARG A 80 -6.79 -2.81 7.04
C ARG A 80 -5.66 -3.55 7.75
N LEU A 81 -4.42 -3.41 7.26
CA LEU A 81 -3.26 -4.09 7.84
C LEU A 81 -2.88 -3.53 9.21
N SER A 82 -2.90 -2.21 9.37
CA SER A 82 -2.62 -1.49 10.61
C SER A 82 -3.59 -1.90 11.72
N ARG A 83 -4.90 -1.91 11.43
CA ARG A 83 -5.91 -2.44 12.36
C ARG A 83 -5.59 -3.87 12.78
N ALA A 84 -5.36 -4.76 11.81
CA ALA A 84 -5.04 -6.15 12.10
C ALA A 84 -3.73 -6.34 12.89
N LEU A 85 -2.79 -5.38 12.84
CA LEU A 85 -1.59 -5.38 13.67
C LEU A 85 -1.92 -4.94 15.10
N TYR A 86 -2.64 -3.83 15.26
CA TYR A 86 -3.04 -3.32 16.57
C TYR A 86 -3.95 -4.31 17.32
N ASP A 87 -4.94 -4.89 16.64
CA ASP A 87 -5.83 -5.91 17.21
C ASP A 87 -5.04 -7.12 17.75
N LYS A 88 -3.94 -7.49 17.08
CA LYS A 88 -3.05 -8.57 17.53
C LYS A 88 -2.11 -8.15 18.65
N GLN A 89 -1.70 -6.88 18.69
CA GLN A 89 -0.86 -6.34 19.75
C GLN A 89 -1.61 -6.27 21.08
N GLU A 90 -2.87 -5.84 21.08
CA GLU A 90 -3.74 -5.83 22.27
C GLU A 90 -3.90 -7.24 22.87
N LEU A 91 -3.86 -8.28 22.03
CA LEU A 91 -4.01 -9.67 22.45
C LEU A 91 -2.72 -10.29 23.03
N LEU A 92 -1.56 -9.65 22.81
CA LEU A 92 -0.25 -10.18 23.17
C LEU A 92 0.33 -9.61 24.48
N ASP A 93 -0.33 -8.61 25.10
CA ASP A 93 0.01 -7.90 26.36
C ASP A 93 1.48 -8.06 26.82
N ASN A 94 2.42 -7.74 25.92
CA ASN A 94 3.85 -7.85 26.20
C ASN A 94 4.36 -6.47 26.63
N PRO A 95 4.80 -6.31 27.90
CA PRO A 95 5.15 -5.00 28.46
C PRO A 95 6.29 -4.28 27.73
N VAL A 96 7.08 -5.00 26.91
CA VAL A 96 8.17 -4.39 26.13
C VAL A 96 7.65 -3.63 24.90
N VAL A 97 6.54 -4.06 24.29
CA VAL A 97 5.98 -3.44 23.07
C VAL A 97 5.15 -2.19 23.40
N VAL A 98 4.49 -2.19 24.57
CA VAL A 98 3.71 -1.05 25.07
C VAL A 98 4.57 0.23 25.16
N ASN A 99 5.87 0.10 25.45
CA ASN A 99 6.80 1.23 25.54
C ASN A 99 7.06 1.98 24.22
N TYR A 100 6.77 1.38 23.06
CA TYR A 100 6.83 2.09 21.77
C TYR A 100 5.54 2.82 21.43
N CYS A 101 4.44 2.54 22.14
CA CYS A 101 3.15 3.22 21.99
C CYS A 101 2.94 4.24 23.11
N TYR A 102 3.92 5.10 23.35
CA TYR A 102 3.77 6.30 24.16
C TYR A 102 4.17 7.51 23.32
N ASP A 103 3.26 7.99 22.48
CA ASP A 103 2.96 9.41 22.43
C ASP A 103 1.60 9.65 21.78
N THR A 104 0.53 9.31 22.50
CA THR A 104 -0.82 9.76 22.18
C THR A 104 -1.19 10.95 23.07
N ARG A 105 -0.30 11.93 23.19
CA ARG A 105 -0.63 13.26 23.74
C ARG A 105 0.31 14.30 23.15
N ASP A 106 -0.09 14.92 22.06
CA ASP A 106 -0.13 16.38 22.00
C ASP A 106 -1.00 16.86 20.81
N PRO A 107 -1.59 18.07 20.90
CA PRO A 107 -2.95 18.42 20.46
C PRO A 107 -3.16 18.69 18.96
#